data_AF-A0A7X1TVT7-F1
#
_entry.id   AF-A0A7X1TVT7-F1
#
_cell.length_a   1.000
_cell.length_b   1.000
_cell.length_c   1.000
_cell.angle_alpha   90.00
_cell.angle_beta   90.00
_cell.angle_gamma   90.00
#
_symmetry.space_group_name_H-M   'P 1'
#
loop_
_entity.id
_entity.type
_entity.pdbx_description
1 polymer ?
#
loop_
_entity_poly.entity_id
_entity_poly.type
_entity_poly.pdbx_seq_one_letter_code
_entity_poly.pdbx_strand_id
1 'polypeptide(L)'
;MLIRAACLAAVVLLCACTDGATRIAYDIESGVEAFRRSDAATYTIRHVPERLFDGCGEAYTVQLSANSSLVIWCKKSGSGEVTSSHATTYHLRFVKVPKTFKLDKAAGEATIIDLAKADGTIVVTSVR
;
A
#
# COMPACT_ATOMS: atom_id res chain seq x y z
N MET A 1 -40.50 -31.25 10.56
CA MET A 1 -40.52 -30.15 11.55
C MET A 1 -39.11 -30.06 12.13
N LEU A 2 -38.32 -29.06 11.70
CA LEU A 2 -37.87 -27.90 12.51
C LEU A 2 -36.93 -28.33 13.66
N ILE A 3 -35.64 -28.01 13.65
CA ILE A 3 -35.03 -26.73 14.08
C ILE A 3 -33.69 -26.56 13.32
N ARG A 4 -33.57 -25.62 12.36
CA ARG A 4 -33.08 -24.23 12.47
C ARG A 4 -31.64 -24.06 12.98
N ALA A 5 -30.82 -23.62 12.03
CA ALA A 5 -29.54 -22.91 12.12
C ALA A 5 -29.35 -22.03 13.36
N ALA A 6 -28.10 -22.00 13.86
CA ALA A 6 -27.31 -20.78 14.07
C ALA A 6 -26.11 -21.08 14.99
N CYS A 7 -24.94 -21.34 14.40
CA CYS A 7 -23.69 -20.92 15.04
C CYS A 7 -23.17 -19.76 14.20
N LEU A 8 -23.61 -18.57 14.62
CA LEU A 8 -23.17 -17.27 14.15
C LEU A 8 -21.63 -17.25 14.24
N ALA A 9 -20.96 -17.30 13.10
CA ALA A 9 -19.55 -16.94 13.04
C ALA A 9 -19.48 -15.45 13.41
N ALA A 10 -19.12 -15.16 14.65
CA ALA A 10 -18.71 -13.83 15.06
C ALA A 10 -17.40 -13.50 14.34
N VAL A 11 -17.51 -13.06 13.09
CA VAL A 11 -16.41 -12.43 12.38
C VAL A 11 -16.18 -11.12 13.09
N VAL A 12 -15.19 -11.12 13.98
CA VAL A 12 -14.71 -9.91 14.63
C VAL A 12 -14.16 -9.00 13.54
N LEU A 13 -14.97 -8.03 13.10
CA LEU A 13 -14.50 -6.85 12.38
C LEU A 13 -13.63 -6.05 13.36
N LEU A 14 -12.37 -6.46 13.53
CA LEU A 14 -11.34 -5.54 13.98
C LEU A 14 -11.08 -4.62 12.78
N CYS A 15 -11.74 -3.46 12.76
CA CYS A 15 -11.28 -2.34 11.96
C CYS A 15 -9.87 -2.01 12.45
N ALA A 16 -8.86 -2.61 11.83
CA ALA A 16 -7.49 -2.18 11.99
C ALA A 16 -7.41 -0.79 11.36
N CYS A 17 -7.59 0.25 12.19
CA CYS A 17 -7.32 1.64 11.82
C CYS A 17 -5.81 1.78 11.62
N THR A 18 -5.30 1.25 10.52
CA THR A 18 -3.92 1.40 10.11
C THR A 18 -3.81 2.67 9.29
N ASP A 19 -2.70 3.38 9.41
CA ASP A 19 -2.45 4.59 8.65
C ASP A 19 -2.16 4.30 7.16
N GLY A 20 -2.28 5.32 6.31
CA GLY A 20 -2.11 5.17 4.86
C GLY A 20 -0.74 4.61 4.43
N ALA A 21 0.35 4.94 5.13
CA ALA A 21 1.68 4.43 4.77
C ALA A 21 1.80 2.94 5.11
N THR A 22 1.28 2.53 6.27
CA THR A 22 1.23 1.12 6.69
C THR A 22 0.37 0.28 5.73
N ARG A 23 -0.75 0.81 5.23
CA ARG A 23 -1.58 0.10 4.23
C ARG A 23 -0.84 -0.18 2.93
N ILE A 24 -0.11 0.81 2.39
CA ILE A 24 0.74 0.58 1.21
C ILE A 24 1.79 -0.50 1.52
N ALA A 25 2.38 -0.48 2.72
CA ALA A 25 3.38 -1.47 3.09
C ALA A 25 2.79 -2.89 3.19
N TYR A 26 1.53 -3.05 3.60
CA TYR A 26 0.82 -4.34 3.55
C TYR A 26 0.47 -4.80 2.14
N ASP A 27 0.13 -3.89 1.25
CA ASP A 27 -0.02 -4.21 -0.18
C ASP A 27 1.33 -4.69 -0.76
N ILE A 28 2.44 -4.07 -0.35
CA ILE A 28 3.80 -4.51 -0.71
C ILE A 28 4.08 -5.92 -0.17
N GLU A 29 3.82 -6.17 1.12
CA GLU A 29 4.02 -7.48 1.74
C GLU A 29 3.24 -8.58 1.00
N SER A 30 1.93 -8.41 0.88
CA SER A 30 1.06 -9.39 0.23
C SER A 30 1.40 -9.60 -1.25
N GLY A 31 1.71 -8.51 -1.97
CA GLY A 31 2.15 -8.58 -3.37
C GLY A 31 3.50 -9.30 -3.53
N VAL A 32 4.45 -9.08 -2.62
CA VAL A 32 5.74 -9.81 -2.61
C VAL A 32 5.54 -11.29 -2.31
N GLU A 33 4.69 -11.64 -1.36
CA GLU A 33 4.36 -13.05 -1.06
C GLU A 33 3.71 -13.75 -2.25
N ALA A 34 2.79 -13.08 -2.94
CA ALA A 34 2.22 -13.58 -4.19
C ALA A 34 3.30 -13.73 -5.28
N PHE A 35 4.16 -12.72 -5.45
CA PHE A 35 5.20 -12.73 -6.47
C PHE A 35 6.22 -13.85 -6.25
N ARG A 36 6.65 -14.09 -5.01
CA ARG A 36 7.59 -15.16 -4.64
C ARG A 36 7.07 -16.55 -4.99
N ARG A 37 5.75 -16.76 -4.92
CA ARG A 37 5.09 -18.03 -5.26
C ARG A 37 4.82 -18.18 -6.77
N SER A 38 5.15 -17.18 -7.58
CA SER A 38 4.91 -17.17 -9.02
C SER A 38 6.18 -17.35 -9.83
N ASP A 39 6.04 -17.91 -11.04
CA ASP A 39 7.12 -18.00 -12.04
C ASP A 39 7.30 -16.71 -12.85
N ALA A 40 6.56 -15.64 -12.54
CA ALA A 40 6.67 -14.37 -13.24
C ALA A 40 8.06 -13.74 -13.04
N ALA A 41 8.52 -13.01 -14.07
CA ALA A 41 9.74 -12.22 -14.03
C ALA A 41 9.53 -10.85 -13.36
N THR A 42 8.31 -10.31 -13.48
CA THR A 42 7.88 -9.04 -12.89
C THR A 42 6.53 -9.20 -12.22
N TYR A 43 6.19 -8.27 -11.33
CA TYR A 43 4.90 -8.22 -10.65
C TYR A 43 4.46 -6.78 -10.40
N THR A 44 3.16 -6.53 -10.43
CA THR A 44 2.60 -5.20 -10.26
C THR A 44 1.65 -5.19 -9.07
N ILE A 45 1.89 -4.26 -8.16
CA ILE A 45 1.03 -3.98 -7.01
C ILE A 45 0.23 -2.73 -7.31
N ARG A 46 -1.07 -2.77 -6.98
CA ARG A 46 -2.00 -1.65 -7.17
C ARG A 46 -2.58 -1.25 -5.82
N HIS A 47 -2.22 -0.05 -5.36
CA HIS A 47 -2.78 0.56 -4.16
C HIS A 47 -3.72 1.71 -4.54
N VAL A 48 -4.89 1.76 -3.91
CA VAL A 48 -5.78 2.94 -3.94
C VAL A 48 -6.11 3.27 -2.48
N PRO A 49 -5.80 4.48 -2.00
CA PRO A 49 -6.12 4.85 -0.63
C PRO A 49 -7.63 4.75 -0.38
N GLU A 50 -7.99 4.22 0.79
CA GLU A 50 -9.39 4.25 1.22
C GLU A 50 -9.86 5.69 1.46
N ARG A 51 -11.17 5.92 1.37
CA ARG A 51 -11.76 7.24 1.64
C ARG A 51 -12.06 7.51 3.11
N LEU A 52 -12.14 6.47 3.91
CA LEU A 52 -12.57 6.53 5.31
C LEU A 52 -11.40 6.13 6.22
N PHE A 53 -11.52 6.48 7.51
CA PHE A 53 -10.63 6.03 8.59
C PHE A 53 -9.14 6.23 8.30
N ASP A 54 -8.70 7.50 8.25
CA ASP A 54 -7.31 7.93 7.98
C ASP A 54 -6.74 7.52 6.61
N GLY A 55 -7.60 7.06 5.69
CA GLY A 55 -7.23 6.89 4.29
C GLY A 55 -7.13 8.24 3.57
N CYS A 56 -6.12 8.38 2.69
CA CYS A 56 -5.98 9.55 1.83
C CYS A 56 -7.02 9.55 0.68
N GLY A 57 -8.29 9.74 1.01
CA GLY A 57 -9.43 9.64 0.08
C GLY A 57 -9.52 10.71 -1.01
N GLU A 58 -8.68 11.74 -0.88
CA GLU A 58 -8.55 12.88 -1.80
C GLU A 58 -7.23 12.79 -2.58
N ALA A 59 -6.69 13.91 -3.05
CA ALA A 59 -5.35 13.94 -3.61
C ALA A 59 -4.31 13.52 -2.58
N TYR A 60 -3.19 12.95 -3.03
CA TYR A 60 -2.12 12.53 -2.13
C TYR A 60 -0.75 12.55 -2.82
N THR A 61 0.30 12.64 -2.03
CA THR A 61 1.67 12.36 -2.51
C THR A 61 2.14 11.07 -1.87
N VAL A 62 2.72 10.18 -2.67
CA VAL A 62 3.44 9.00 -2.17
C VAL A 62 4.93 9.16 -2.46
N GLN A 63 5.76 8.80 -1.49
CA GLN A 63 7.20 8.73 -1.64
C GLN A 63 7.73 7.40 -1.13
N LEU A 64 8.42 6.64 -2.00
CA LEU A 64 9.26 5.51 -1.62
C LEU A 64 10.71 5.99 -1.69
N SER A 65 11.33 6.25 -0.54
CA SER A 65 12.71 6.75 -0.48
C SER A 65 13.71 5.61 -0.68
N ALA A 66 14.85 5.90 -1.32
CA ALA A 66 15.89 4.90 -1.57
C ALA A 66 16.30 4.19 -0.25
N ASN A 67 15.97 2.90 -0.14
CA ASN A 67 16.15 2.03 1.04
C ASN A 67 15.84 2.71 2.38
N SER A 68 14.81 3.55 2.42
CA SER A 68 14.45 4.37 3.58
C SER A 68 12.93 4.42 3.72
N SER A 69 12.36 5.49 4.29
CA SER A 69 10.94 5.58 4.59
C SER A 69 10.05 5.59 3.34
N LEU A 70 8.92 4.90 3.46
CA LEU A 70 7.73 5.11 2.66
C LEU A 70 6.88 6.16 3.37
N VAL A 71 6.53 7.23 2.67
CA VAL A 71 5.76 8.36 3.22
C VAL A 71 4.57 8.62 2.32
N ILE A 72 3.41 8.88 2.92
CA ILE A 72 2.23 9.40 2.23
C ILE A 72 1.81 10.72 2.88
N TRP A 73 1.48 11.70 2.06
CA TRP A 73 0.87 12.96 2.47
C TRP A 73 -0.54 13.01 1.89
N CYS A 74 -1.55 13.00 2.76
CA CYS A 74 -2.93 13.25 2.32
C CYS A 74 -3.09 14.75 2.06
N LYS A 75 -3.70 15.10 0.94
CA LYS A 75 -3.88 16.48 0.51
C LYS A 75 -5.34 16.79 0.28
N LYS A 76 -5.73 18.03 0.58
CA LYS A 76 -7.01 18.57 0.17
C LYS A 76 -7.00 18.88 -1.33
N SER A 77 -8.00 18.38 -2.05
CA SER A 77 -8.15 18.59 -3.49
C SER A 77 -8.37 20.07 -3.80
N GLY A 78 -7.75 20.57 -4.86
CA GLY A 78 -7.84 21.97 -5.27
C GLY A 78 -6.82 22.89 -4.57
N SER A 79 -6.68 22.83 -3.24
CA SER A 79 -5.66 23.65 -2.53
C SER A 79 -4.28 23.02 -2.51
N GLY A 80 -4.19 21.68 -2.57
CA GLY A 80 -2.93 20.94 -2.43
C GLY A 80 -2.35 20.95 -1.01
N GLU A 81 -3.08 21.53 -0.06
CA GLU A 81 -2.71 21.60 1.36
C GLU A 81 -2.61 20.19 1.95
N VAL A 82 -1.52 19.91 2.67
CA VAL A 82 -1.32 18.64 3.38
C VAL A 82 -2.18 18.64 4.63
N THR A 83 -3.12 17.70 4.73
CA THR A 83 -4.02 17.55 5.88
C THR A 83 -3.49 16.56 6.91
N SER A 84 -2.73 15.55 6.47
CA SER A 84 -2.05 14.60 7.32
C SER A 84 -0.85 13.98 6.60
N SER A 85 0.06 13.36 7.36
CA SER A 85 1.15 12.58 6.82
C SER A 85 1.42 11.35 7.66
N HIS A 86 1.81 10.26 6.98
CA HIS A 86 2.11 8.99 7.61
C HIS A 86 3.37 8.41 6.99
N ALA A 87 4.15 7.68 7.80
CA ALA A 87 5.42 7.12 7.35
C ALA A 87 5.67 5.75 7.98
N THR A 88 6.33 4.88 7.22
CA THR A 88 6.76 3.57 7.71
C THR A 88 8.03 3.10 7.00
N THR A 89 8.82 2.27 7.68
CA THR A 89 9.95 1.52 7.10
C THR A 89 9.61 0.05 6.89
N TYR A 90 8.39 -0.38 7.22
CA TYR A 90 7.97 -1.79 7.25
C TYR A 90 8.18 -2.51 5.91
N HIS A 91 7.94 -1.83 4.79
CA HIS A 91 8.13 -2.36 3.44
C HIS A 91 9.57 -2.84 3.14
N LEU A 92 10.58 -2.30 3.83
CA LEU A 92 11.99 -2.67 3.65
C LEU A 92 12.30 -4.12 4.07
N ARG A 93 11.38 -4.78 4.80
CA ARG A 93 11.47 -6.21 5.11
C ARG A 93 11.23 -7.10 3.88
N PHE A 94 10.60 -6.55 2.84
CA PHE A 94 10.10 -7.33 1.70
C PHE A 94 10.73 -6.93 0.37
N VAL A 95 11.01 -5.64 0.18
CA VAL A 95 11.57 -5.09 -1.06
C VAL A 95 12.78 -4.20 -0.82
N LYS A 96 13.69 -4.14 -1.80
CA LYS A 96 14.67 -3.05 -1.93
C LYS A 96 14.11 -1.93 -2.78
N VAL A 97 14.42 -0.69 -2.40
CA VAL A 97 14.04 0.52 -3.13
C VAL A 97 15.32 1.20 -3.59
N PRO A 98 15.79 0.98 -4.84
CA PRO A 98 17.12 1.39 -5.27
C PRO A 98 17.25 2.90 -5.50
N LYS A 99 16.14 3.60 -5.74
CA LYS A 99 16.08 5.05 -5.93
C LYS A 99 14.82 5.61 -5.33
N THR A 100 14.81 6.91 -5.04
CA THR A 100 13.62 7.58 -4.53
C THR A 100 12.59 7.78 -5.64
N PHE A 101 11.36 7.37 -5.38
CA PHE A 101 10.18 7.69 -6.19
C PHE A 101 9.31 8.64 -5.39
N LYS A 102 8.83 9.72 -6.00
CA LYS A 102 7.89 10.66 -5.39
C LYS A 102 6.89 11.12 -6.44
N LEU A 103 5.60 10.92 -6.16
CA LEU A 103 4.52 11.15 -7.13
C LEU A 103 3.35 11.81 -6.45
N ASP A 104 2.77 12.80 -7.11
CA ASP A 104 1.46 13.33 -6.79
C ASP A 104 0.38 12.51 -7.48
N LYS A 105 -0.75 12.34 -6.80
CA LYS A 105 -1.86 11.49 -7.21
C LYS A 105 -3.18 12.19 -6.97
N ALA A 106 -4.09 12.07 -7.93
CA ALA A 106 -5.46 12.56 -7.78
C ALA A 106 -6.28 11.64 -6.87
N ALA A 107 -7.43 12.14 -6.41
CA ALA A 107 -8.38 11.36 -5.61
C ALA A 107 -8.83 10.08 -6.35
N GLY A 108 -8.62 8.92 -5.71
CA GLY A 108 -8.97 7.62 -6.29
C GLY A 108 -8.04 7.13 -7.40
N GLU A 109 -7.02 7.91 -7.78
CA GLU A 109 -5.97 7.43 -8.65
C GLU A 109 -5.16 6.34 -7.93
N ALA A 110 -4.75 5.30 -8.65
CA ALA A 110 -3.95 4.25 -8.06
C ALA A 110 -2.46 4.62 -8.04
N THR A 111 -1.77 4.22 -6.97
CA THR A 111 -0.32 4.06 -6.98
C THR A 111 0.00 2.66 -7.48
N ILE A 112 0.74 2.58 -8.58
CA ILE A 112 1.19 1.33 -9.16
C ILE A 112 2.67 1.14 -8.84
N ILE A 113 3.03 0.01 -8.25
CA ILE A 113 4.40 -0.34 -7.87
C ILE A 113 4.81 -1.58 -8.66
N ASP A 114 5.80 -1.44 -9.53
CA ASP A 114 6.32 -2.54 -10.33
C ASP A 114 7.57 -3.14 -9.66
N LEU A 115 7.61 -4.46 -9.63
CA LEU A 115 8.61 -5.27 -8.95
C LEU A 115 9.33 -6.18 -9.94
N ALA A 116 10.60 -6.48 -9.64
CA ALA A 116 11.38 -7.51 -10.31
C ALA A 116 12.17 -8.35 -9.29
N LYS A 117 12.52 -9.58 -9.68
CA LYS A 117 13.49 -10.41 -8.95
C LYS A 117 14.90 -10.02 -9.39
N ALA A 118 15.76 -9.68 -8.45
CA ALA A 118 17.18 -9.41 -8.72
C ALA A 118 18.02 -9.88 -7.53
N ASP A 119 19.09 -10.64 -7.79
CA ASP A 119 20.06 -11.11 -6.79
C ASP A 119 19.41 -11.74 -5.54
N GLY A 120 18.39 -12.58 -5.73
CA GLY A 120 17.68 -13.26 -4.64
C GLY A 120 16.77 -12.35 -3.80
N THR A 121 16.59 -11.08 -4.18
CA THR A 121 15.68 -10.14 -3.54
C THR A 121 14.61 -9.62 -4.50
N ILE A 122 13.57 -8.98 -3.96
CA ILE A 122 12.56 -8.28 -4.75
C ILE A 122 12.90 -6.79 -4.74
N VAL A 123 12.90 -6.17 -5.91
CA VAL A 123 13.32 -4.78 -6.10
C VAL A 123 12.20 -3.99 -6.73
N VAL A 124 11.94 -2.78 -6.22
CA VAL A 124 11.06 -1.80 -6.85
C VAL A 124 11.76 -1.23 -8.09
N THR A 125 11.18 -1.45 -9.27
CA THR A 125 11.73 -0.97 -10.54
C THR A 125 11.05 0.31 -11.00
N SER A 126 9.77 0.48 -10.66
CA SER A 126 8.94 1.60 -11.08
C SER A 126 7.88 1.89 -10.02
N VAL A 127 7.53 3.17 -9.89
CA VAL A 127 6.32 3.61 -9.19
C VAL A 127 5.67 4.64 -10.11
N ARG A 128 4.36 4.50 -10.34
CA ARG A 128 3.62 5.35 -11.27
C ARG A 128 2.16 5.52 -10.90
#